data_AF-A0A7C7H374-F1
#
_entry.id   AF-A0A7C7H374-F1
#
_cell.length_a   1.000
_cell.length_b   1.000
_cell.length_c   1.000
_cell.angle_alpha   90.00
_cell.angle_beta   90.00
_cell.angle_gamma   90.00
#
_symmetry.space_group_name_H-M   'P 1'
#
loop_
_entity.id
_entity.type
_entity.pdbx_description
1 polymer ?
#
loop_
_entity_poly.entity_id
_entity_poly.type
_entity_poly.pdbx_seq_one_letter_code
_entity_poly.pdbx_strand_id
1 'polypeptide(L)'
;MLAFLNTLSTQEAKELRTSVPKLAEAIQNAANQQIRWNEKLQAEEFARMVQDPHSRSVFMALTDQVFRLSKDSAILQKFTHILNQHGVPSFFGSFDQVMLKALKFFGPLVPSFLSPPIVWSILTVMRHKTRNVILPGEQEKLKGYFKTCKKENLKVNINHLGDMVLGENEAKKHLEYYLKGLHNPSVSCISVKISTLYSQADNVAPEHTVSAVVERLTKLLCVAKKEEQKSGIPKLVYLDMEEYKDLTLTVDVFKRFLNNPDLNRFSLGIALQAYIPDSFSYQQELTSLAKLRLSKGGAPIRIRIVKGANMEMEKCVASLNGWEQAPYATKIETDANFKRMVAYAFQHENLKAVKIGIGSHNIFEIGFSKALQSIRKLDPADFDFEMLEGIANHTRRSVQKLLGPVLTYSPVTSKEGFLNAIAYLVRRLMENTDKENFLSHSFNLNVGTEAWKEERKKFLCALDYVPHLEPPFPRHKQDRTVNQYFLSEKTNSIENFLPDSPTNFSLPANQAWLKKELFNDNYRKESAPELIPLKIAGKNVKEKRHLLLCRDLSHKDRVIARFPAANSEDIISAIRFSCESEITQWDKDENLRLKVLAIVAMEIQKNRASLITCAMRNVAKG
;
A
#
# COMPACT_ATOMS: atom_id res chain seq x y z
N MET A 1 -4.59 -27.66 10.97
CA MET A 1 -3.74 -27.55 9.76
C MET A 1 -4.66 -27.29 8.58
N LEU A 2 -4.75 -26.05 8.09
CA LEU A 2 -5.41 -25.77 6.82
C LEU A 2 -4.65 -26.56 5.75
N ALA A 3 -5.33 -27.44 5.03
CA ALA A 3 -4.74 -28.10 3.87
C ALA A 3 -4.45 -27.00 2.83
N PHE A 4 -3.22 -26.50 2.79
CA PHE A 4 -2.73 -25.60 1.74
C PHE A 4 -2.64 -26.30 0.36
N LEU A 5 -3.17 -27.53 0.28
CA LEU A 5 -3.06 -28.45 -0.85
C LEU A 5 -3.95 -28.00 -2.01
N ASN A 6 -3.30 -27.78 -3.15
CA ASN A 6 -3.80 -27.69 -4.52
C ASN A 6 -5.24 -27.19 -4.70
N THR A 7 -5.39 -25.88 -4.91
CA THR A 7 -6.66 -25.23 -5.27
C THR A 7 -7.16 -25.58 -6.68
N LEU A 8 -6.32 -26.21 -7.51
CA LEU A 8 -6.61 -26.66 -8.86
C LEU A 8 -6.32 -28.16 -8.99
N SER A 9 -7.21 -28.91 -9.63
CA SER A 9 -6.93 -30.29 -10.00
C SER A 9 -6.02 -30.38 -11.23
N THR A 10 -5.34 -31.52 -11.43
CA THR A 10 -4.50 -31.77 -12.61
C THR A 10 -5.30 -31.67 -13.91
N GLN A 11 -6.56 -32.11 -13.91
CA GLN A 11 -7.44 -32.03 -15.07
C GLN A 11 -7.84 -30.57 -15.37
N GLU A 12 -8.22 -29.80 -14.34
CA GLU A 12 -8.50 -28.37 -14.48
C GLU A 12 -7.28 -27.64 -15.06
N ALA A 13 -6.08 -27.89 -14.53
CA ALA A 13 -4.85 -27.28 -15.03
C ALA A 13 -4.60 -27.62 -16.52
N LYS A 14 -4.82 -28.88 -16.94
CA LYS A 14 -4.69 -29.30 -18.34
C LYS A 14 -5.68 -28.59 -19.27
N GLU A 15 -6.93 -28.44 -18.85
CA GLU A 15 -7.96 -27.73 -19.62
C GLU A 15 -7.68 -26.22 -19.68
N LEU A 16 -7.22 -25.62 -18.58
CA LEU A 16 -6.85 -24.20 -18.51
C LEU A 16 -5.68 -23.87 -19.44
N ARG A 17 -4.67 -24.76 -19.55
CA ARG A 17 -3.54 -24.59 -20.48
C ARG A 17 -3.97 -24.40 -21.94
N THR A 18 -5.13 -24.93 -22.33
CA THR A 18 -5.63 -24.84 -23.72
C THR A 18 -6.76 -23.82 -23.89
N SER A 19 -7.69 -23.74 -22.94
CA SER A 19 -8.84 -22.83 -23.01
C SER A 19 -8.46 -21.36 -22.79
N VAL A 20 -7.53 -21.07 -21.87
CA VAL A 20 -7.17 -19.69 -21.52
C VAL A 20 -6.48 -18.96 -22.66
N PRO A 21 -5.47 -19.53 -23.36
CA PRO A 21 -4.87 -18.84 -24.51
C PRO A 21 -5.89 -18.53 -25.62
N LYS A 22 -6.87 -19.42 -25.85
CA LYS A 22 -7.94 -19.19 -26.85
C LYS A 22 -8.87 -18.04 -26.44
N LEU A 23 -9.27 -17.98 -25.17
CA LEU A 23 -10.08 -16.88 -24.65
C LEU A 23 -9.32 -15.56 -24.70
N ALA A 24 -8.05 -15.56 -24.28
CA ALA A 24 -7.20 -14.39 -24.36
C ALA A 24 -7.07 -13.90 -25.81
N GLU A 25 -6.89 -14.81 -26.76
CA GLU A 25 -6.81 -14.49 -28.19
C GLU A 25 -8.10 -13.84 -28.70
N ALA A 26 -9.26 -14.40 -28.35
CA ALA A 26 -10.55 -13.82 -28.71
C ALA A 26 -10.72 -12.41 -28.12
N ILE A 27 -10.35 -12.21 -26.85
CA ILE A 27 -10.39 -10.90 -26.19
C ILE A 27 -9.46 -9.91 -26.89
N GLN A 28 -8.22 -10.29 -27.20
CA GLN A 28 -7.26 -9.40 -27.85
C GLN A 28 -7.67 -9.04 -29.28
N ASN A 29 -8.13 -10.00 -30.08
CA ASN A 29 -8.61 -9.75 -31.43
C ASN A 29 -9.79 -8.79 -31.45
N ALA A 30 -10.76 -8.98 -30.55
CA ALA A 30 -11.88 -8.05 -30.41
C ALA A 30 -11.45 -6.68 -29.85
N ALA A 31 -10.42 -6.62 -29.00
CA ALA A 31 -9.86 -5.37 -28.49
C ALA A 31 -9.18 -4.56 -29.62
N ASN A 32 -8.41 -5.22 -30.48
CA ASN A 32 -7.71 -4.61 -31.61
C ASN A 32 -8.69 -4.06 -32.66
N GLN A 33 -9.86 -4.66 -32.83
CA GLN A 33 -10.92 -4.15 -33.70
C GLN A 33 -11.65 -2.93 -33.13
N GLN A 34 -11.60 -2.73 -31.81
CA GLN A 34 -12.34 -1.68 -31.11
C GLN A 34 -11.47 -0.49 -30.72
N ILE A 35 -10.16 -0.52 -30.98
CA ILE A 35 -9.27 0.58 -30.65
C ILE A 35 -9.63 1.80 -31.48
N ARG A 36 -9.87 2.93 -30.81
CA ARG A 36 -10.17 4.20 -31.48
C ARG A 36 -8.87 4.93 -31.80
N TRP A 37 -8.87 5.76 -32.86
CA TRP A 37 -7.67 6.49 -33.28
C TRP A 37 -7.09 7.39 -32.18
N ASN A 38 -7.95 8.07 -31.42
CA ASN A 38 -7.53 8.89 -30.28
C ASN A 38 -6.92 8.07 -29.14
N GLU A 39 -7.40 6.85 -28.91
CA GLU A 39 -6.82 5.93 -27.92
C GLU A 39 -5.44 5.43 -28.37
N LYS A 40 -5.26 5.20 -29.68
CA LYS A 40 -3.96 4.83 -30.26
C LYS A 40 -2.93 5.94 -30.09
N LEU A 41 -3.30 7.20 -30.38
CA LEU A 41 -2.42 8.35 -30.14
C LEU A 41 -2.03 8.49 -28.67
N GLN A 42 -3.00 8.35 -27.75
CA GLN A 42 -2.72 8.41 -26.33
C GLN A 42 -1.77 7.28 -25.90
N ALA A 43 -1.99 6.07 -26.40
CA ALA A 43 -1.12 4.94 -26.15
C ALA A 43 0.32 5.20 -26.62
N GLU A 44 0.51 5.84 -27.77
CA GLU A 44 1.82 6.22 -28.28
C GLU A 44 2.49 7.35 -27.45
N GLU A 45 1.72 8.34 -26.98
CA GLU A 45 2.21 9.34 -26.01
C GLU A 45 2.64 8.67 -24.70
N PHE A 46 1.83 7.77 -24.16
CA PHE A 46 2.15 6.99 -22.97
C PHE A 46 3.40 6.14 -23.19
N ALA A 47 3.48 5.37 -24.28
CA ALA A 47 4.63 4.54 -24.60
C ALA A 47 5.92 5.35 -24.66
N ARG A 48 5.91 6.54 -25.27
CA ARG A 48 7.09 7.43 -25.30
C ARG A 48 7.49 7.93 -23.91
N MET A 49 6.53 8.30 -23.06
CA MET A 49 6.84 8.73 -21.69
C MET A 49 7.46 7.62 -20.84
N VAL A 50 7.07 6.38 -21.14
CA VAL A 50 7.34 5.18 -20.36
C VAL A 50 8.62 4.48 -20.79
N GLN A 51 8.83 4.32 -22.10
CA GLN A 51 9.92 3.54 -22.66
C GLN A 51 11.21 4.34 -22.79
N ASP A 52 11.13 5.68 -22.87
CA ASP A 52 12.29 6.56 -22.90
C ASP A 52 12.77 6.88 -21.47
N PRO A 53 13.94 6.39 -21.03
CA PRO A 53 14.46 6.65 -19.68
C PRO A 53 14.63 8.14 -19.38
N HIS A 54 14.95 8.93 -20.41
CA HIS A 54 15.11 10.38 -20.30
C HIS A 54 13.78 11.05 -19.98
N SER A 55 12.75 10.81 -20.79
CA SER A 55 11.39 11.31 -20.55
C SER A 55 10.84 10.88 -19.19
N ARG A 56 11.13 9.64 -18.74
CA ARG A 56 10.76 9.17 -17.41
C ARG A 56 11.38 10.00 -16.29
N SER A 57 12.69 10.29 -16.40
CA SER A 57 13.41 11.09 -15.40
C SER A 57 12.87 12.52 -15.30
N VAL A 58 12.59 13.16 -16.44
CA VAL A 58 12.00 14.51 -16.51
C VAL A 58 10.63 14.52 -15.85
N PHE A 59 9.77 13.56 -16.18
CA PHE A 59 8.41 13.49 -15.65
C PHE A 59 8.40 13.24 -14.13
N MET A 60 9.29 12.39 -13.62
CA MET A 60 9.47 12.18 -12.17
C MET A 60 9.94 13.47 -11.49
N ALA A 61 10.92 14.16 -12.05
CA ALA A 61 11.42 15.43 -11.50
C ALA A 61 10.35 16.53 -11.51
N LEU A 62 9.57 16.67 -12.59
CA LEU A 62 8.45 17.62 -12.65
C LEU A 62 7.41 17.32 -11.58
N THR A 63 7.05 16.05 -11.42
CA THR A 63 6.07 15.66 -10.40
C THR A 63 6.56 15.98 -9.00
N ASP A 64 7.80 15.60 -8.69
CA ASP A 64 8.32 15.73 -7.35
C ASP A 64 8.66 17.17 -6.98
N GLN A 65 9.20 17.95 -7.92
CA GLN A 65 9.78 19.26 -7.61
C GLN A 65 8.94 20.44 -8.07
N VAL A 66 8.07 20.29 -9.08
CA VAL A 66 7.25 21.39 -9.61
C VAL A 66 5.85 21.36 -9.02
N PHE A 67 5.18 20.21 -9.09
CA PHE A 67 3.76 20.12 -8.73
C PHE A 67 3.50 20.12 -7.22
N ARG A 68 4.55 20.15 -6.40
CA ARG A 68 4.47 20.37 -4.94
C ARG A 68 4.54 21.84 -4.54
N LEU A 69 4.91 22.73 -5.46
CA LEU A 69 5.05 24.15 -5.17
C LEU A 69 3.68 24.84 -5.20
N SER A 70 3.47 25.79 -4.30
CA SER A 70 2.22 26.55 -4.18
C SER A 70 2.23 27.92 -4.87
N LYS A 71 3.41 28.44 -5.21
CA LYS A 71 3.58 29.76 -5.84
C LYS A 71 3.86 29.62 -7.33
N ASP A 72 3.06 30.26 -8.17
CA ASP A 72 3.15 30.16 -9.63
C ASP A 72 4.51 30.59 -10.20
N SER A 73 5.15 31.61 -9.64
CA SER A 73 6.51 32.03 -10.05
C SER A 73 7.55 30.95 -9.75
N ALA A 74 7.47 30.31 -8.58
CA ALA A 74 8.35 29.21 -8.21
C ALA A 74 8.10 27.96 -9.07
N ILE A 75 6.83 27.65 -9.36
CA ILE A 75 6.43 26.59 -10.30
C ILE A 75 7.11 26.83 -11.66
N LEU A 76 6.95 28.02 -12.24
CA LEU A 76 7.50 28.34 -13.55
C LEU A 76 9.03 28.30 -13.57
N GLN A 77 9.69 28.87 -12.56
CA GLN A 77 11.14 28.83 -12.43
C GLN A 77 11.66 27.40 -12.30
N LYS A 78 11.00 26.55 -11.49
CA LYS A 78 11.44 25.17 -11.31
C LYS A 78 11.16 24.30 -12.52
N PHE A 79 10.02 24.51 -13.17
CA PHE A 79 9.64 23.85 -14.42
C PHE A 79 10.67 24.14 -15.52
N THR A 80 11.02 25.40 -15.71
CA THR A 80 12.04 25.82 -16.70
C THR A 80 13.43 25.31 -16.36
N HIS A 81 13.82 25.32 -15.07
CA HIS A 81 15.08 24.73 -14.61
C HIS A 81 15.19 23.24 -14.94
N ILE A 82 14.13 22.46 -14.71
CA ILE A 82 14.12 21.03 -15.05
C ILE A 82 14.22 20.80 -16.56
N LEU A 83 13.52 21.59 -17.37
CA LEU A 83 13.65 21.51 -18.83
C LEU A 83 15.05 21.95 -19.33
N ASN A 84 15.71 22.85 -18.61
CA ASN A 84 17.08 23.26 -18.90
C ASN A 84 18.07 22.13 -18.59
N GLN A 85 17.99 21.55 -17.40
CA GLN A 85 18.87 20.48 -16.95
C GLN A 85 18.66 19.17 -17.71
N HIS A 86 17.40 18.80 -17.95
CA HIS A 86 17.02 17.50 -18.49
C HIS A 86 16.38 17.58 -19.87
N GLY A 87 16.39 18.71 -20.57
CA GLY A 87 15.80 18.79 -21.91
C GLY A 87 14.25 18.75 -21.95
N VAL A 88 13.71 18.91 -23.16
CA VAL A 88 12.25 18.81 -23.39
C VAL A 88 11.91 17.36 -23.71
N PRO A 89 11.02 16.72 -22.93
CA PRO A 89 10.80 15.29 -23.07
C PRO A 89 9.96 14.99 -24.32
N SER A 90 10.20 13.81 -24.91
CA SER A 90 9.70 13.43 -26.24
C SER A 90 8.24 12.97 -26.27
N PHE A 91 7.63 12.77 -25.09
CA PHE A 91 6.25 12.29 -24.96
C PHE A 91 5.19 13.35 -25.27
N PHE A 92 5.56 14.63 -25.23
CA PHE A 92 4.67 15.72 -25.64
C PHE A 92 4.47 15.74 -27.17
N GLY A 93 3.33 16.23 -27.64
CA GLY A 93 3.06 16.39 -29.07
C GLY A 93 3.98 17.45 -29.70
N SER A 94 4.13 17.46 -31.02
CA SER A 94 5.07 18.36 -31.71
C SER A 94 4.83 19.84 -31.38
N PHE A 95 3.56 20.26 -31.27
CA PHE A 95 3.20 21.62 -30.87
C PHE A 95 3.60 21.92 -29.41
N ASP A 96 3.29 21.02 -28.49
CA ASP A 96 3.66 21.14 -27.08
C ASP A 96 5.19 21.22 -26.92
N GLN A 97 5.95 20.44 -27.69
CA GLN A 97 7.41 20.49 -27.66
C GLN A 97 7.94 21.86 -28.11
N VAL A 98 7.34 22.47 -29.13
CA VAL A 98 7.71 23.84 -29.55
C VAL A 98 7.42 24.84 -28.43
N MET A 99 6.25 24.75 -27.80
CA MET A 99 5.88 25.61 -26.67
C MET A 99 6.81 25.41 -25.46
N LEU A 100 7.18 24.17 -25.15
CA LEU A 100 8.12 23.86 -24.06
C LEU A 100 9.54 24.31 -24.37
N LYS A 101 9.99 24.23 -25.63
CA LYS A 101 11.28 24.80 -26.06
C LYS A 101 11.29 26.33 -25.95
N ALA A 102 10.21 27.00 -26.35
CA ALA A 102 10.06 28.43 -26.16
C ALA A 102 10.04 28.79 -24.67
N LEU A 103 9.28 28.07 -23.86
CA LEU A 103 9.22 28.27 -22.40
C LEU A 103 10.57 28.01 -21.73
N LYS A 104 11.32 27.00 -22.18
CA LYS A 104 12.67 26.72 -21.70
C LYS A 104 13.60 27.92 -21.91
N PHE A 105 13.51 28.60 -23.06
CA PHE A 105 14.37 29.72 -23.42
C PHE A 105 13.92 31.05 -22.78
N PHE A 106 12.63 31.37 -22.87
CA PHE A 106 12.09 32.65 -22.41
C PHE A 106 11.57 32.65 -20.97
N GLY A 107 11.27 31.47 -20.42
CA GLY A 107 10.66 31.30 -19.10
C GLY A 107 11.44 31.95 -17.94
N PRO A 108 12.78 31.87 -17.88
CA PRO A 108 13.57 32.58 -16.86
C PRO A 108 13.45 34.11 -16.92
N LEU A 109 13.04 34.67 -18.06
CA LEU A 109 12.87 36.11 -18.28
C LEU A 109 11.44 36.60 -17.98
N VAL A 110 10.52 35.69 -17.65
CA VAL A 110 9.11 36.03 -17.42
C VAL A 110 8.96 36.74 -16.07
N PRO A 111 8.42 37.99 -16.05
CA PRO A 111 8.08 38.67 -14.81
C PRO A 111 7.10 37.88 -13.95
N SER A 112 7.24 37.95 -12.62
CA SER A 112 6.42 37.13 -11.69
C SER A 112 4.90 37.33 -11.84
N PHE A 113 4.44 38.52 -12.25
CA PHE A 113 3.02 38.78 -12.47
C PHE A 113 2.43 38.09 -13.71
N LEU A 114 3.27 37.62 -14.64
CA LEU A 114 2.87 36.83 -15.81
C LEU A 114 2.96 35.32 -15.56
N SER A 115 3.49 34.87 -14.42
CA SER A 115 3.55 33.44 -14.08
C SER A 115 2.17 32.79 -13.92
N PRO A 116 1.16 33.41 -13.27
CA PRO A 116 -0.15 32.78 -13.08
C PRO A 116 -0.86 32.32 -14.36
N PRO A 117 -1.01 33.14 -15.43
CA PRO A 117 -1.66 32.68 -16.67
C PRO A 117 -0.88 31.56 -17.38
N ILE A 118 0.46 31.56 -17.29
CA ILE A 118 1.30 30.52 -17.88
C ILE A 118 1.13 29.20 -17.11
N VAL A 119 1.24 29.24 -15.78
CA VAL A 119 1.05 28.06 -14.93
C VAL A 119 -0.37 27.52 -15.07
N TRP A 120 -1.37 28.39 -15.09
CA TRP A 120 -2.76 28.00 -15.36
C TRP A 120 -2.89 27.27 -16.70
N SER A 121 -2.20 27.74 -17.74
CA SER A 121 -2.21 27.09 -19.07
C SER A 121 -1.56 25.71 -19.01
N ILE A 122 -0.39 25.57 -18.37
CA ILE A 122 0.31 24.29 -18.17
C ILE A 122 -0.61 23.30 -17.46
N LEU A 123 -1.19 23.70 -16.32
CA LEU A 123 -2.09 22.84 -15.54
C LEU A 123 -3.36 22.48 -16.33
N THR A 124 -3.89 23.41 -17.13
CA THR A 124 -5.07 23.15 -17.98
C THR A 124 -4.77 22.11 -19.06
N VAL A 125 -3.62 22.22 -19.74
CA VAL A 125 -3.17 21.23 -20.73
C VAL A 125 -2.94 19.87 -20.06
N MET A 126 -2.27 19.82 -18.92
CA MET A 126 -2.02 18.57 -18.20
C MET A 126 -3.31 17.88 -17.76
N ARG A 127 -4.26 18.63 -17.20
CA ARG A 127 -5.58 18.09 -16.85
C ARG A 127 -6.32 17.59 -18.08
N HIS A 128 -6.25 18.30 -19.19
CA HIS A 128 -6.90 17.88 -20.42
C HIS A 128 -6.31 16.58 -20.96
N LYS A 129 -4.98 16.44 -20.96
CA LYS A 129 -4.30 15.22 -21.42
C LYS A 129 -4.53 14.02 -20.50
N THR A 130 -4.66 14.26 -19.19
CA THR A 130 -4.83 13.20 -18.18
C THR A 130 -6.28 12.88 -17.88
N ARG A 131 -7.26 13.61 -18.44
CA ARG A 131 -8.70 13.49 -18.14
C ARG A 131 -9.30 12.10 -18.35
N ASN A 132 -8.64 11.27 -19.16
CA ASN A 132 -9.09 9.90 -19.41
C ASN A 132 -8.66 8.98 -18.28
N VAL A 133 -7.51 9.23 -17.64
CA VAL A 133 -6.96 8.43 -16.52
C VAL A 133 -7.37 8.99 -15.17
N ILE A 134 -7.60 10.29 -15.05
CA ILE A 134 -8.11 10.96 -13.85
C ILE A 134 -9.32 11.79 -14.26
N LEU A 135 -10.51 11.35 -13.86
CA LEU A 135 -11.75 12.01 -14.23
C LEU A 135 -11.91 13.34 -13.48
N PRO A 136 -12.37 14.39 -14.16
CA PRO A 136 -12.73 15.64 -13.49
C PRO A 136 -13.88 15.43 -12.50
N GLY A 137 -13.69 15.82 -11.24
CA GLY A 137 -14.65 15.67 -10.15
C GLY A 137 -15.75 16.72 -10.09
N GLU A 138 -15.74 17.67 -11.03
CA GLU A 138 -16.80 18.68 -11.14
C GLU A 138 -18.12 18.02 -11.57
N GLN A 139 -19.23 18.35 -10.88
CA GLN A 139 -20.51 17.64 -11.04
C GLN A 139 -21.02 17.59 -12.48
N GLU A 140 -20.87 18.67 -13.25
CA GLU A 140 -21.33 18.74 -14.64
C GLU A 140 -20.59 17.75 -15.54
N LYS A 141 -19.27 17.62 -15.36
CA LYS A 141 -18.45 16.69 -16.14
C LYS A 141 -18.71 15.25 -15.73
N LEU A 142 -18.88 14.99 -14.43
CA LEU A 142 -19.27 13.66 -13.94
C LEU A 142 -20.63 13.22 -14.48
N LYS A 143 -21.61 14.13 -14.60
CA LYS A 143 -22.91 13.81 -15.24
C LYS A 143 -22.73 13.30 -16.67
N GLY A 144 -21.86 13.91 -17.46
CA GLY A 144 -21.51 13.45 -18.80
C GLY A 144 -20.91 12.04 -18.79
N TYR A 145 -19.94 11.80 -17.90
CA TYR A 145 -19.33 10.48 -17.72
C TYR A 145 -20.35 9.40 -17.33
N PHE A 146 -21.24 9.67 -16.37
CA PHE A 146 -22.27 8.71 -15.95
C PHE A 146 -23.27 8.40 -17.06
N LYS A 147 -23.63 9.37 -17.91
CA LYS A 147 -24.46 9.11 -19.10
C LYS A 147 -23.79 8.13 -20.06
N THR A 148 -22.49 8.29 -20.30
CA THR A 148 -21.71 7.35 -21.11
C THR A 148 -21.67 5.97 -20.46
N CYS A 149 -21.39 5.89 -19.16
CA CYS A 149 -21.37 4.62 -18.43
C CYS A 149 -22.71 3.89 -18.51
N LYS A 150 -23.82 4.61 -18.35
CA LYS A 150 -25.17 4.05 -18.47
C LYS A 150 -25.43 3.53 -19.88
N LYS A 151 -25.04 4.27 -20.92
CA LYS A 151 -25.16 3.84 -22.33
C LYS A 151 -24.33 2.59 -22.62
N GLU A 152 -23.15 2.49 -22.02
CA GLU A 152 -22.25 1.35 -22.14
C GLU A 152 -22.57 0.22 -21.14
N ASN A 153 -23.63 0.31 -20.32
CA ASN A 153 -23.97 -0.68 -19.28
C ASN A 153 -22.79 -0.99 -18.32
N LEU A 154 -22.08 0.06 -17.88
CA LEU A 154 -20.98 -0.04 -16.93
C LEU A 154 -21.45 0.19 -15.50
N LYS A 155 -20.97 -0.66 -14.60
CA LYS A 155 -21.03 -0.39 -13.16
C LYS A 155 -19.89 0.56 -12.83
N VAL A 156 -20.14 1.59 -12.03
CA VAL A 156 -19.16 2.63 -11.70
C VAL A 156 -18.73 2.50 -10.23
N ASN A 157 -17.42 2.36 -10.01
CA ASN A 157 -16.77 2.50 -8.72
C ASN A 157 -16.02 3.83 -8.65
N ILE A 158 -16.48 4.77 -7.84
CA ILE A 158 -15.75 6.05 -7.66
C ILE A 158 -14.64 5.87 -6.63
N ASN A 159 -13.43 6.25 -7.02
CA ASN A 159 -12.31 6.43 -6.12
C ASN A 159 -11.90 7.91 -6.08
N HIS A 160 -12.06 8.55 -4.94
CA HIS A 160 -11.65 9.94 -4.76
C HIS A 160 -10.13 10.04 -4.59
N LEU A 161 -9.48 10.74 -5.52
CA LEU A 161 -8.09 11.17 -5.40
C LEU A 161 -8.07 12.54 -4.74
N GLY A 162 -8.12 12.55 -3.41
CA GLY A 162 -8.02 13.76 -2.60
C GLY A 162 -6.66 13.91 -1.92
N ASP A 163 -6.54 14.99 -1.15
CA ASP A 163 -5.36 15.32 -0.35
C ASP A 163 -5.04 14.19 0.64
N MET A 164 -3.76 14.09 0.98
CA MET A 164 -3.32 13.23 2.08
C MET A 164 -4.03 13.68 3.36
N VAL A 165 -4.62 12.72 4.07
CA VAL A 165 -5.35 13.00 5.30
C VAL A 165 -4.35 13.18 6.43
N LEU A 166 -4.04 14.43 6.74
CA LEU A 166 -3.12 14.82 7.82
C LEU A 166 -3.84 15.11 9.14
N GLY A 167 -5.16 15.31 9.10
CA GLY A 167 -5.98 15.61 10.26
C GLY A 167 -7.44 15.19 10.08
N GLU A 168 -8.20 15.28 11.17
CA GLU A 168 -9.60 14.83 11.21
C GLU A 168 -10.55 15.70 10.37
N ASN A 169 -10.17 16.95 10.09
CA ASN A 169 -10.92 17.81 9.17
C ASN A 169 -10.86 17.27 7.74
N GLU A 170 -9.69 16.83 7.28
CA GLU A 170 -9.51 16.19 5.98
C GLU A 170 -10.24 14.85 5.93
N ALA A 171 -10.13 14.02 6.98
CA ALA A 171 -10.85 12.75 7.09
C ALA A 171 -12.38 12.95 6.97
N LYS A 172 -12.91 14.00 7.62
CA LYS A 172 -14.32 14.39 7.52
C LYS A 172 -14.70 14.80 6.09
N LYS A 173 -13.88 15.59 5.41
CA LYS A 173 -14.12 15.98 3.99
C LYS A 173 -14.18 14.76 3.07
N HIS A 174 -13.28 13.78 3.26
CA HIS A 174 -13.31 12.52 2.51
C HIS A 174 -14.58 11.71 2.81
N LEU A 175 -14.97 11.61 4.08
CA LEU A 175 -16.22 10.94 4.46
C LEU A 175 -17.45 11.59 3.81
N GLU A 176 -17.54 12.92 3.82
CA GLU A 176 -18.62 13.67 3.15
C GLU A 176 -18.62 13.44 1.63
N TYR A 177 -17.46 13.34 1.00
CA TYR A 177 -17.35 13.01 -0.42
C TYR A 177 -17.92 11.61 -0.71
N TYR A 178 -17.55 10.61 0.09
CA TYR A 178 -18.06 9.24 -0.05
C TYR A 178 -19.58 9.17 0.11
N LEU A 179 -20.13 9.89 1.10
CA LEU A 179 -21.58 10.00 1.31
C LEU A 179 -22.28 10.62 0.09
N LYS A 180 -21.75 11.72 -0.46
CA LYS A 180 -22.27 12.33 -1.69
C LYS A 180 -22.23 11.37 -2.88
N GLY A 181 -21.16 10.57 -3.01
CA GLY A 181 -21.03 9.53 -4.02
C GLY A 181 -22.13 8.47 -3.91
N LEU A 182 -22.41 7.99 -2.69
CA LEU A 182 -23.44 6.97 -2.44
C LEU A 182 -24.85 7.44 -2.80
N HIS A 183 -25.19 8.71 -2.53
CA HIS A 183 -26.47 9.31 -2.90
C HIS A 183 -26.69 9.43 -4.42
N ASN A 184 -25.63 9.35 -5.23
CA ASN A 184 -25.76 9.45 -6.68
C ASN A 184 -26.24 8.10 -7.27
N PRO A 185 -27.39 8.04 -7.96
CA PRO A 185 -27.94 6.78 -8.48
C PRO A 185 -27.06 6.12 -9.55
N SER A 186 -26.19 6.88 -10.22
CA SER A 186 -25.27 6.35 -11.24
C SER A 186 -24.02 5.68 -10.64
N VAL A 187 -23.82 5.77 -9.33
CA VAL A 187 -22.66 5.21 -8.63
C VAL A 187 -23.07 3.90 -7.98
N SER A 188 -22.60 2.78 -8.51
CA SER A 188 -22.87 1.46 -7.91
C SER A 188 -21.92 1.12 -6.76
N CYS A 189 -20.75 1.74 -6.73
CA CYS A 189 -19.70 1.39 -5.80
C CYS A 189 -18.85 2.61 -5.41
N ILE A 190 -18.34 2.60 -4.17
CA ILE A 190 -17.25 3.48 -3.74
C ILE A 190 -16.12 2.64 -3.16
N SER A 191 -14.89 3.09 -3.37
CA SER A 191 -13.69 2.55 -2.73
C SER A 191 -13.17 3.54 -1.69
N VAL A 192 -13.03 3.09 -0.45
CA VAL A 192 -12.53 3.86 0.69
C VAL A 192 -11.28 3.20 1.26
N LYS A 193 -10.49 3.94 2.02
CA LYS A 193 -9.25 3.47 2.63
C LYS A 193 -9.26 3.79 4.12
N ILE A 194 -8.46 3.09 4.91
CA ILE A 194 -8.34 3.41 6.34
C ILE A 194 -7.75 4.79 6.53
N SER A 195 -6.67 5.08 5.78
CA SER A 195 -6.00 6.38 5.82
C SER A 195 -6.92 7.54 5.44
N THR A 196 -7.96 7.32 4.62
CA THR A 196 -8.91 8.37 4.25
C THR A 196 -10.05 8.53 5.24
N LEU A 197 -10.35 7.50 6.03
CA LEU A 197 -11.38 7.53 7.06
C LEU A 197 -10.85 8.04 8.40
N TYR A 198 -9.58 7.84 8.71
CA TYR A 198 -9.00 8.24 9.99
C TYR A 198 -7.55 8.70 9.84
N SER A 199 -7.25 9.90 10.37
CA SER A 199 -5.94 10.55 10.15
C SER A 199 -4.81 9.97 10.99
N GLN A 200 -5.14 9.34 12.13
CA GLN A 200 -4.16 8.79 13.07
C GLN A 200 -4.13 7.26 13.03
N ALA A 201 -4.35 6.68 11.84
CA ALA A 201 -4.34 5.24 11.67
C ALA A 201 -2.92 4.70 11.89
N ASP A 202 -2.73 3.97 13.00
CA ASP A 202 -1.43 3.44 13.40
C ASP A 202 -1.55 2.02 13.98
N ASN A 203 -0.50 1.23 13.74
CA ASN A 203 -0.33 -0.15 14.20
C ASN A 203 0.12 -0.26 15.67
N VAL A 204 0.56 0.84 16.30
CA VAL A 204 0.87 0.93 17.73
C VAL A 204 -0.41 0.93 18.57
N ALA A 205 -1.51 1.50 18.05
CA ALA A 205 -2.81 1.57 18.71
C ALA A 205 -3.94 0.93 17.86
N PRO A 206 -3.84 -0.36 17.50
CA PRO A 206 -4.71 -0.97 16.50
C PRO A 206 -6.19 -0.98 16.93
N GLU A 207 -6.48 -1.24 18.21
CA GLU A 207 -7.87 -1.25 18.71
C GLU A 207 -8.57 0.11 18.56
N HIS A 208 -7.84 1.20 18.82
CA HIS A 208 -8.39 2.54 18.69
C HIS A 208 -8.65 2.87 17.23
N THR A 209 -7.67 2.60 16.36
CA THR A 209 -7.82 2.78 14.91
C THR A 209 -8.98 1.96 14.35
N VAL A 210 -9.07 0.67 14.68
CA VAL A 210 -10.14 -0.22 14.23
C VAL A 210 -11.50 0.33 14.64
N SER A 211 -11.64 0.76 15.90
CA SER A 211 -12.90 1.31 16.41
C SER A 211 -13.31 2.59 15.67
N ALA A 212 -12.37 3.53 15.50
CA ALA A 212 -12.59 4.79 14.81
C ALA A 212 -12.99 4.59 13.34
N VAL A 213 -12.37 3.64 12.65
CA VAL A 213 -12.67 3.33 11.24
C VAL A 213 -14.02 2.64 11.12
N VAL A 214 -14.32 1.63 11.96
CA VAL A 214 -15.59 0.89 11.93
C VAL A 214 -16.77 1.82 12.17
N GLU A 215 -16.64 2.81 13.06
CA GLU A 215 -17.69 3.81 13.28
C GLU A 215 -18.02 4.60 12.00
N ARG A 216 -17.00 5.12 11.31
CA ARG A 216 -17.18 5.89 10.08
C ARG A 216 -17.64 5.01 8.91
N LEU A 217 -17.13 3.80 8.83
CA LEU A 217 -17.56 2.81 7.83
C LEU A 217 -19.03 2.43 8.01
N THR A 218 -19.49 2.28 9.26
CA THR A 218 -20.90 2.01 9.56
C THR A 218 -21.82 3.10 9.02
N LYS A 219 -21.42 4.38 9.09
CA LYS A 219 -22.17 5.50 8.50
C LYS A 219 -22.33 5.33 6.98
N LEU A 220 -21.25 4.96 6.28
CA LEU A 220 -21.27 4.68 4.84
C LEU A 220 -22.19 3.51 4.48
N LEU A 221 -22.09 2.41 5.22
CA LEU A 221 -22.91 1.21 5.00
C LEU A 221 -24.41 1.48 5.21
N CYS A 222 -24.76 2.29 6.21
CA CYS A 222 -26.14 2.70 6.45
C CYS A 222 -26.71 3.51 5.28
N VAL A 223 -25.95 4.46 4.75
CA VAL A 223 -26.37 5.26 3.58
C VAL A 223 -26.45 4.39 2.33
N ALA A 224 -25.47 3.53 2.09
CA ALA A 224 -25.48 2.60 0.95
C ALA A 224 -26.74 1.73 0.95
N LYS A 225 -27.10 1.14 2.10
CA LYS A 225 -28.31 0.31 2.23
C LYS A 225 -29.60 1.09 2.02
N LYS A 226 -29.68 2.31 2.58
CA LYS A 226 -30.84 3.19 2.40
C LYS A 226 -31.06 3.56 0.94
N GLU A 227 -30.00 3.91 0.22
CA GLU A 227 -30.09 4.26 -1.21
C GLU A 227 -30.38 3.03 -2.08
N GLU A 228 -29.84 1.86 -1.74
CA GLU A 228 -30.20 0.59 -2.37
C GLU A 228 -31.70 0.30 -2.22
N GLN A 229 -32.25 0.42 -1.01
CA GLN A 229 -33.69 0.21 -0.76
C GLN A 229 -34.58 1.21 -1.52
N LYS A 230 -34.13 2.46 -1.67
CA LYS A 230 -34.87 3.50 -2.37
C LYS A 230 -34.85 3.32 -3.90
N SER A 231 -33.72 2.89 -4.45
CA SER A 231 -33.51 2.85 -5.90
C SER A 231 -33.66 1.45 -6.52
N GLY A 232 -33.59 0.40 -5.71
CA GLY A 232 -33.49 -0.99 -6.16
C GLY A 232 -32.11 -1.35 -6.76
N ILE A 233 -31.16 -0.42 -6.76
CA ILE A 233 -29.82 -0.62 -7.34
C ILE A 233 -28.85 -0.96 -6.20
N PRO A 234 -28.14 -2.11 -6.26
CA PRO A 234 -27.14 -2.46 -5.25
C PRO A 234 -26.04 -1.40 -5.11
N LYS A 235 -25.70 -1.09 -3.86
CA LYS A 235 -24.63 -0.16 -3.50
C LYS A 235 -23.55 -0.89 -2.73
N LEU A 236 -22.33 -0.83 -3.23
CA LEU A 236 -21.17 -1.50 -2.63
C LEU A 236 -20.19 -0.48 -2.06
N VAL A 237 -19.62 -0.81 -0.90
CA VAL A 237 -18.47 -0.11 -0.32
C VAL A 237 -17.31 -1.10 -0.27
N TYR A 238 -16.19 -0.76 -0.91
CA TYR A 238 -14.93 -1.48 -0.79
C TYR A 238 -14.00 -0.79 0.19
N LEU A 239 -13.35 -1.57 1.05
CA LEU A 239 -12.14 -1.19 1.74
C LEU A 239 -10.93 -1.58 0.86
N ASP A 240 -10.33 -0.57 0.23
CA ASP A 240 -9.14 -0.74 -0.61
C ASP A 240 -7.91 -1.00 0.28
N MET A 241 -6.98 -1.80 -0.25
CA MET A 241 -5.73 -2.13 0.41
C MET A 241 -4.61 -1.17 0.00
N GLU A 242 -3.85 -0.69 0.99
CA GLU A 242 -2.78 0.29 0.81
C GLU A 242 -1.40 -0.38 0.87
N GLU A 243 -0.57 0.01 1.82
CA GLU A 243 0.76 -0.55 2.10
C GLU A 243 0.67 -1.88 2.84
N TYR A 244 1.73 -2.69 2.79
CA TYR A 244 1.80 -3.90 3.60
C TYR A 244 1.63 -3.63 5.10
N LYS A 245 2.12 -2.47 5.58
CA LYS A 245 1.94 -2.06 6.97
C LYS A 245 0.45 -1.94 7.37
N ASP A 246 -0.44 -1.65 6.42
CA ASP A 246 -1.86 -1.45 6.67
C ASP A 246 -2.69 -2.74 6.50
N LEU A 247 -2.08 -3.82 5.98
CA LEU A 247 -2.76 -5.09 5.68
C LEU A 247 -3.47 -5.66 6.91
N THR A 248 -2.72 -5.86 8.00
CA THR A 248 -3.26 -6.41 9.26
C THR A 248 -4.40 -5.54 9.78
N LEU A 249 -4.21 -4.22 9.83
CA LEU A 249 -5.19 -3.27 10.34
C LEU A 249 -6.49 -3.26 9.51
N THR A 250 -6.36 -3.37 8.19
CA THR A 250 -7.47 -3.47 7.25
C THR A 250 -8.26 -4.75 7.42
N VAL A 251 -7.54 -5.87 7.57
CA VAL A 251 -8.16 -7.15 7.87
C VAL A 251 -8.87 -7.11 9.23
N ASP A 252 -8.30 -6.48 10.25
CA ASP A 252 -8.91 -6.38 11.58
C ASP A 252 -10.18 -5.52 11.60
N VAL A 253 -10.20 -4.40 10.86
CA VAL A 253 -11.43 -3.63 10.60
C VAL A 253 -12.50 -4.53 9.98
N PHE A 254 -12.12 -5.33 8.97
CA PHE A 254 -13.06 -6.20 8.28
C PHE A 254 -13.55 -7.36 9.15
N LYS A 255 -12.68 -7.96 9.98
CA LYS A 255 -13.04 -8.97 10.99
C LYS A 255 -14.00 -8.40 12.03
N ARG A 256 -13.76 -7.18 12.51
CA ARG A 256 -14.67 -6.49 13.44
C ARG A 256 -16.04 -6.27 12.80
N PHE A 257 -16.10 -5.90 11.52
CA PHE A 257 -17.34 -5.82 10.76
C PHE A 257 -18.06 -7.19 10.66
N LEU A 258 -17.34 -8.25 10.30
CA LEU A 258 -17.91 -9.60 10.15
C LEU A 258 -18.52 -10.11 11.46
N ASN A 259 -17.86 -9.84 12.58
CA ASN A 259 -18.25 -10.30 13.91
C ASN A 259 -19.28 -9.39 14.62
N ASN A 260 -19.62 -8.23 14.06
CA ASN A 260 -20.60 -7.32 14.65
C ASN A 260 -22.05 -7.72 14.25
N PRO A 261 -22.90 -8.16 15.20
CA PRO A 261 -24.28 -8.57 14.89
C PRO A 261 -25.15 -7.46 14.29
N ASP A 262 -24.97 -6.21 14.72
CA ASP A 262 -25.73 -5.05 14.22
C ASP A 262 -25.45 -4.78 12.75
N LEU A 263 -24.30 -5.27 12.27
CA LEU A 263 -23.87 -5.10 10.90
C LEU A 263 -24.25 -6.28 10.00
N ASN A 264 -24.89 -7.34 10.51
CA ASN A 264 -25.17 -8.58 9.78
C ASN A 264 -25.88 -8.37 8.43
N ARG A 265 -26.78 -7.39 8.35
CA ARG A 265 -27.56 -7.09 7.12
C ARG A 265 -26.78 -6.35 6.03
N PHE A 266 -25.60 -5.82 6.34
CA PHE A 266 -24.80 -5.06 5.38
C PHE A 266 -23.80 -5.99 4.67
N SER A 267 -23.52 -5.67 3.40
CA SER A 267 -22.42 -6.24 2.64
C SER A 267 -21.27 -5.24 2.59
N LEU A 268 -20.04 -5.72 2.73
CA LEU A 268 -18.81 -4.93 2.64
C LEU A 268 -17.82 -5.68 1.76
N GLY A 269 -17.08 -4.94 0.95
CA GLY A 269 -16.00 -5.45 0.13
C GLY A 269 -14.62 -5.16 0.73
N ILE A 270 -13.65 -6.04 0.52
CA ILE A 270 -12.23 -5.80 0.82
C ILE A 270 -11.36 -6.14 -0.39
N ALA A 271 -10.32 -5.36 -0.65
CA ALA A 271 -9.30 -5.72 -1.63
C ALA A 271 -8.18 -6.55 -0.98
N LEU A 272 -7.76 -7.63 -1.63
CA LEU A 272 -6.60 -8.45 -1.24
C LEU A 272 -5.60 -8.50 -2.40
N GLN A 273 -4.32 -8.37 -2.08
CA GLN A 273 -3.25 -8.21 -3.06
C GLN A 273 -2.47 -9.52 -3.21
N ALA A 274 -2.54 -10.14 -4.38
CA ALA A 274 -1.93 -11.45 -4.66
C ALA A 274 -0.39 -11.44 -4.67
N TYR A 275 0.25 -10.27 -4.77
CA TYR A 275 1.69 -10.16 -4.61
C TYR A 275 2.16 -10.35 -3.15
N ILE A 276 1.27 -10.28 -2.15
CA ILE A 276 1.57 -10.58 -0.75
C ILE A 276 1.19 -12.04 -0.47
N PRO A 277 2.09 -12.88 0.05
CA PRO A 277 1.78 -14.28 0.37
C PRO A 277 0.61 -14.42 1.35
N ASP A 278 0.61 -13.60 2.40
CA ASP A 278 -0.29 -13.56 3.56
C ASP A 278 -1.75 -13.29 3.13
N SER A 279 -1.95 -12.58 2.01
CA SER A 279 -3.28 -12.28 1.46
C SER A 279 -4.09 -13.55 1.23
N PHE A 280 -3.45 -14.67 0.86
CA PHE A 280 -4.16 -15.94 0.68
C PHE A 280 -4.63 -16.52 2.02
N SER A 281 -3.80 -16.47 3.07
CA SER A 281 -4.19 -16.84 4.43
C SER A 281 -5.38 -16.02 4.93
N TYR A 282 -5.33 -14.70 4.75
CA TYR A 282 -6.43 -13.82 5.12
C TYR A 282 -7.68 -14.07 4.29
N GLN A 283 -7.56 -14.37 2.99
CA GLN A 283 -8.71 -14.76 2.17
C GLN A 283 -9.43 -15.98 2.76
N GLN A 284 -8.69 -17.01 3.17
CA GLN A 284 -9.25 -18.23 3.75
C GLN A 284 -9.94 -17.95 5.10
N GLU A 285 -9.31 -17.15 5.95
CA GLU A 285 -9.87 -16.75 7.24
C GLU A 285 -11.16 -15.95 7.07
N LEU A 286 -11.13 -14.90 6.24
CA LEU A 286 -12.30 -14.05 5.96
C LEU A 286 -13.44 -14.84 5.31
N THR A 287 -13.12 -15.80 4.43
CA THR A 287 -14.13 -16.69 3.82
C THR A 287 -14.78 -17.58 4.87
N SER A 288 -14.01 -18.12 5.81
CA SER A 288 -14.52 -18.96 6.89
C SER A 288 -15.45 -18.16 7.82
N LEU A 289 -15.06 -16.94 8.20
CA LEU A 289 -15.90 -16.03 8.97
C LEU A 289 -17.17 -15.62 8.21
N ALA A 290 -17.06 -15.38 6.90
CA ALA A 290 -18.21 -15.06 6.06
C ALA A 290 -19.21 -16.22 5.96
N LYS A 291 -18.74 -17.47 5.86
CA LYS A 291 -19.61 -18.66 5.90
C LYS A 291 -20.37 -18.76 7.23
N LEU A 292 -19.66 -18.55 8.34
CA LEU A 292 -20.30 -18.53 9.67
C LEU A 292 -21.34 -17.43 9.78
N ARG A 293 -21.02 -16.22 9.31
CA ARG A 293 -21.95 -15.09 9.26
C ARG A 293 -23.19 -15.39 8.41
N LEU A 294 -23.01 -15.98 7.23
CA LEU A 294 -24.11 -16.37 6.34
C LEU A 294 -25.02 -17.42 6.99
N SER A 295 -24.44 -18.40 7.70
CA SER A 295 -25.22 -19.42 8.43
C SER A 295 -26.12 -18.84 9.52
N LYS A 296 -25.81 -17.64 10.01
CA LYS A 296 -26.58 -16.87 10.98
C LYS A 296 -27.55 -15.87 10.33
N GLY A 297 -27.78 -15.96 9.02
CA GLY A 297 -28.65 -15.06 8.26
C GLY A 297 -28.01 -13.72 7.87
N GLY A 298 -26.69 -13.57 8.02
CA GLY A 298 -25.98 -12.36 7.58
C GLY A 298 -25.83 -12.28 6.06
N ALA A 299 -25.65 -11.08 5.53
CA ALA A 299 -25.41 -10.83 4.11
C ALA A 299 -24.01 -11.33 3.68
N PRO A 300 -23.86 -11.82 2.43
CA PRO A 300 -22.57 -12.19 1.88
C PRO A 300 -21.65 -10.96 1.76
N ILE A 301 -20.35 -11.21 1.83
CA ILE A 301 -19.32 -10.18 1.64
C ILE A 301 -18.76 -10.21 0.22
N ARG A 302 -17.83 -9.29 -0.05
CA ARG A 302 -17.10 -9.27 -1.31
C ARG A 302 -15.58 -9.23 -1.10
N ILE A 303 -14.83 -9.98 -1.91
CA ILE A 303 -13.37 -9.90 -1.95
C ILE A 303 -12.95 -9.54 -3.37
N ARG A 304 -12.26 -8.41 -3.50
CA ARG A 304 -11.58 -8.02 -4.74
C ARG A 304 -10.16 -8.57 -4.72
N ILE A 305 -9.82 -9.41 -5.69
CA ILE A 305 -8.46 -9.91 -5.88
C ILE A 305 -7.77 -9.02 -6.91
N VAL A 306 -6.66 -8.40 -6.51
CA VAL A 306 -5.76 -7.64 -7.38
C VAL A 306 -4.36 -8.22 -7.30
N LYS A 307 -3.45 -7.87 -8.23
CA LYS A 307 -2.03 -8.24 -8.08
C LYS A 307 -1.38 -7.45 -6.94
N GLY A 308 -1.39 -6.13 -7.01
CA GLY A 308 -0.76 -5.22 -6.06
C GLY A 308 -0.27 -3.97 -6.77
N ALA A 309 -0.17 -2.84 -6.06
CA ALA A 309 0.10 -1.53 -6.68
C ALA A 309 1.34 -0.81 -6.12
N ASN A 310 1.97 -1.34 -5.07
CA ASN A 310 2.98 -0.61 -4.29
C ASN A 310 4.37 -1.25 -4.31
N MET A 311 4.66 -2.16 -5.26
CA MET A 311 5.90 -2.96 -5.31
C MET A 311 7.19 -2.15 -5.06
N GLU A 312 7.38 -1.04 -5.78
CA GLU A 312 8.60 -0.22 -5.66
C GLU A 312 8.73 0.46 -4.29
N MET A 313 7.62 0.85 -3.69
CA MET A 313 7.62 1.43 -2.35
C MET A 313 7.85 0.35 -1.28
N GLU A 314 7.28 -0.85 -1.42
CA GLU A 314 7.57 -1.97 -0.52
C GLU A 314 9.06 -2.37 -0.55
N LYS A 315 9.70 -2.38 -1.74
CA LYS A 315 11.16 -2.59 -1.86
C LYS A 315 11.96 -1.50 -1.13
N CYS A 316 11.54 -0.24 -1.26
CA CYS A 316 12.20 0.88 -0.59
C CYS A 316 12.07 0.78 0.94
N VAL A 317 10.85 0.52 1.44
CA VAL A 317 10.59 0.34 2.88
C VAL A 317 11.38 -0.84 3.44
N ALA A 318 11.43 -1.97 2.72
CA ALA A 318 12.22 -3.13 3.11
C ALA A 318 13.72 -2.80 3.23
N SER A 319 14.28 -2.14 2.21
CA SER A 319 15.68 -1.72 2.20
C SER A 319 16.02 -0.75 3.34
N LEU A 320 15.22 0.31 3.53
CA LEU A 320 15.46 1.32 4.57
C LEU A 320 15.44 0.75 5.99
N ASN A 321 14.62 -0.28 6.24
CA ASN A 321 14.46 -0.87 7.56
C ASN A 321 15.26 -2.17 7.75
N GLY A 322 15.99 -2.63 6.74
CA GLY A 322 16.65 -3.93 6.75
C GLY A 322 15.67 -5.09 6.91
N TRP A 323 14.44 -4.95 6.40
CA TRP A 323 13.44 -6.01 6.40
C TRP A 323 13.51 -6.80 5.09
N GLU A 324 13.06 -8.06 5.13
CA GLU A 324 12.74 -8.78 3.90
C GLU A 324 11.58 -8.07 3.20
N GLN A 325 11.56 -8.00 1.86
CA GLN A 325 10.40 -7.42 1.16
C GLN A 325 9.14 -8.26 1.42
N ALA A 326 8.02 -7.59 1.72
CA ALA A 326 6.74 -8.25 1.95
C ALA A 326 6.14 -8.92 0.71
N PRO A 327 6.17 -8.30 -0.49
CA PRO A 327 5.72 -8.98 -1.70
C PRO A 327 6.62 -10.15 -2.11
N TYR A 328 6.09 -11.03 -2.95
CA TYR A 328 6.89 -12.04 -3.64
C TYR A 328 8.05 -11.40 -4.43
N ALA A 329 9.17 -12.13 -4.48
CA ALA A 329 10.37 -11.66 -5.16
C ALA A 329 10.22 -11.66 -6.68
N THR A 330 9.39 -12.56 -7.22
CA THR A 330 9.21 -12.70 -8.67
C THR A 330 7.78 -12.47 -9.11
N LYS A 331 7.64 -12.02 -10.36
CA LYS A 331 6.34 -11.87 -11.02
C LYS A 331 5.58 -13.20 -11.15
N ILE A 332 6.31 -14.29 -11.38
CA ILE A 332 5.75 -15.65 -11.54
C ILE A 332 5.05 -16.08 -10.25
N GLU A 333 5.67 -15.90 -9.09
CA GLU A 333 5.05 -16.19 -7.79
C GLU A 333 3.77 -15.37 -7.58
N THR A 334 3.80 -14.07 -7.90
CA THR A 334 2.62 -13.21 -7.81
C THR A 334 1.47 -13.72 -8.70
N ASP A 335 1.77 -14.09 -9.95
CA ASP A 335 0.77 -14.55 -10.91
C ASP A 335 0.27 -15.96 -10.63
N ALA A 336 1.11 -16.80 -10.04
CA ALA A 336 0.71 -18.10 -9.51
C ALA A 336 -0.19 -17.92 -8.28
N ASN A 337 0.15 -17.02 -7.36
CA ASN A 337 -0.68 -16.76 -6.17
C ASN A 337 -2.02 -16.13 -6.55
N PHE A 338 -2.07 -15.27 -7.57
CA PHE A 338 -3.33 -14.76 -8.12
C PHE A 338 -4.24 -15.93 -8.56
N LYS A 339 -3.69 -16.90 -9.30
CA LYS A 339 -4.43 -18.10 -9.72
C LYS A 339 -4.86 -18.95 -8.53
N ARG A 340 -4.00 -19.13 -7.52
CA ARG A 340 -4.31 -19.84 -6.27
C ARG A 340 -5.48 -19.19 -5.54
N MET A 341 -5.46 -17.87 -5.36
CA MET A 341 -6.51 -17.10 -4.70
C MET A 341 -7.84 -17.16 -5.45
N VAL A 342 -7.83 -17.01 -6.79
CA VAL A 342 -9.02 -17.13 -7.63
C VAL A 342 -9.57 -18.55 -7.59
N ALA A 343 -8.71 -19.56 -7.69
CA ALA A 343 -9.13 -20.96 -7.65
C ALA A 343 -9.71 -21.36 -6.30
N TYR A 344 -9.18 -20.85 -5.19
CA TYR A 344 -9.82 -21.03 -3.88
C TYR A 344 -11.18 -20.33 -3.81
N ALA A 345 -11.26 -19.07 -4.27
CA ALA A 345 -12.51 -18.33 -4.27
C ALA A 345 -13.61 -19.03 -5.08
N PHE A 346 -13.24 -19.63 -6.21
CA PHE A 346 -14.16 -20.28 -7.16
C PHE A 346 -14.54 -21.71 -6.75
N GLN A 347 -14.52 -22.01 -5.45
CA GLN A 347 -15.18 -23.18 -4.90
C GLN A 347 -16.65 -22.84 -4.65
N HIS A 348 -17.57 -23.72 -5.03
CA HIS A 348 -19.02 -23.49 -4.92
C HIS A 348 -19.47 -23.06 -3.52
N GLU A 349 -18.90 -23.69 -2.49
CA GLU A 349 -19.20 -23.36 -1.09
C GLU A 349 -18.72 -21.97 -0.66
N ASN A 350 -17.64 -21.47 -1.27
CA ASN A 350 -17.08 -20.16 -0.94
C ASN A 350 -17.92 -19.05 -1.58
N LEU A 351 -18.35 -19.22 -2.84
CA LEU A 351 -19.13 -18.23 -3.59
C LEU A 351 -20.53 -17.95 -3.02
N LYS A 352 -21.06 -18.85 -2.19
CA LYS A 352 -22.29 -18.60 -1.42
C LYS A 352 -22.12 -17.45 -0.41
N ALA A 353 -20.97 -17.39 0.25
CA ALA A 353 -20.69 -16.42 1.30
C ALA A 353 -19.85 -15.22 0.83
N VAL A 354 -19.08 -15.40 -0.24
CA VAL A 354 -18.12 -14.40 -0.73
C VAL A 354 -18.26 -14.22 -2.24
N LYS A 355 -18.73 -13.04 -2.66
CA LYS A 355 -18.70 -12.63 -4.07
C LYS A 355 -17.31 -12.10 -4.43
N ILE A 356 -16.92 -12.20 -5.70
CA ILE A 356 -15.52 -11.93 -6.11
C ILE A 356 -15.42 -10.78 -7.11
N GLY A 357 -14.52 -9.84 -6.86
CA GLY A 357 -14.05 -8.86 -7.84
C GLY A 357 -12.73 -9.30 -8.45
N ILE A 358 -12.68 -9.56 -9.75
CA ILE A 358 -11.43 -9.89 -10.46
C ILE A 358 -10.83 -8.60 -11.01
N GLY A 359 -9.92 -7.99 -10.24
CA GLY A 359 -9.26 -6.73 -10.60
C GLY A 359 -8.00 -6.95 -11.42
N SER A 360 -8.10 -6.94 -12.75
CA SER A 360 -6.96 -7.16 -13.65
C SER A 360 -7.19 -6.57 -15.04
N HIS A 361 -6.11 -6.09 -15.66
CA HIS A 361 -6.07 -5.78 -17.10
C HIS A 361 -5.38 -6.87 -17.93
N ASN A 362 -4.77 -7.86 -17.29
CA ASN A 362 -4.14 -8.97 -17.99
C ASN A 362 -5.20 -9.92 -18.51
N ILE A 363 -5.36 -9.97 -19.83
CA ILE A 363 -6.35 -10.79 -20.54
C ILE A 363 -6.20 -12.28 -20.27
N PHE A 364 -5.00 -12.78 -19.94
CA PHE A 364 -4.78 -14.17 -19.57
C PHE A 364 -5.33 -14.46 -18.17
N GLU A 365 -5.25 -13.51 -17.23
CA GLU A 365 -5.87 -13.67 -15.90
C GLU A 365 -7.40 -13.55 -15.95
N ILE A 366 -7.91 -12.68 -16.83
CA ILE A 366 -9.35 -12.58 -17.13
C ILE A 366 -9.83 -13.89 -17.78
N GLY A 367 -9.10 -14.36 -18.79
CA GLY A 367 -9.36 -15.63 -19.46
C GLY A 367 -9.29 -16.83 -18.51
N PHE A 368 -8.32 -16.86 -17.60
CA PHE A 368 -8.19 -17.87 -16.54
C PHE A 368 -9.42 -17.90 -15.65
N SER A 369 -9.83 -16.74 -15.14
CA SER A 369 -10.99 -16.65 -14.26
C SER A 369 -12.26 -17.10 -15.00
N LYS A 370 -12.46 -16.65 -16.25
CA LYS A 370 -13.61 -17.07 -17.05
C LYS A 370 -13.60 -18.57 -17.37
N ALA A 371 -12.46 -19.11 -17.79
CA ALA A 371 -12.32 -20.53 -18.10
C ALA A 371 -12.59 -21.38 -16.87
N LEU A 372 -12.02 -21.01 -15.72
CA LEU A 372 -12.23 -21.74 -14.47
C LEU A 372 -13.70 -21.70 -14.02
N GLN A 373 -14.37 -20.54 -14.17
CA GLN A 373 -15.80 -20.45 -13.93
C GLN A 373 -16.59 -21.43 -14.82
N SER A 374 -16.28 -21.50 -16.11
CA SER A 374 -16.93 -22.42 -17.04
C SER A 374 -16.68 -23.88 -16.70
N ILE A 375 -15.43 -24.26 -16.42
CA ILE A 375 -15.03 -25.62 -16.05
C ILE A 375 -15.77 -26.07 -14.78
N ARG A 376 -15.89 -25.17 -13.79
CA ARG A 376 -16.58 -25.43 -12.54
C ARG A 376 -18.08 -25.16 -12.58
N LYS A 377 -18.65 -24.70 -13.70
CA LYS A 377 -20.08 -24.39 -13.87
C LYS A 377 -20.64 -23.42 -12.81
N LEU A 378 -19.86 -22.42 -12.43
CA LEU A 378 -20.27 -21.42 -11.42
C LEU A 378 -21.23 -20.38 -12.03
N ASP A 379 -22.01 -19.69 -11.20
CA ASP A 379 -22.90 -18.62 -11.67
C ASP A 379 -22.09 -17.39 -12.11
N PRO A 380 -22.28 -16.85 -13.33
CA PRO A 380 -21.69 -15.58 -13.73
C PRO A 380 -22.01 -14.39 -12.81
N ALA A 381 -23.07 -14.45 -12.00
CA ALA A 381 -23.42 -13.42 -11.02
C ALA A 381 -22.55 -13.46 -9.75
N ASP A 382 -21.77 -14.52 -9.53
CA ASP A 382 -20.95 -14.68 -8.32
C ASP A 382 -19.67 -13.84 -8.33
N PHE A 383 -19.29 -13.31 -9.49
CA PHE A 383 -18.11 -12.48 -9.64
C PHE A 383 -18.31 -11.39 -10.70
N ASP A 384 -17.53 -10.32 -10.63
CA ASP A 384 -17.45 -9.33 -11.70
C ASP A 384 -15.99 -9.10 -12.08
N PHE A 385 -15.74 -8.79 -13.36
CA PHE A 385 -14.47 -8.24 -13.79
C PHE A 385 -14.40 -6.76 -13.43
N GLU A 386 -13.26 -6.34 -12.89
CA GLU A 386 -13.03 -4.97 -12.46
C GLU A 386 -11.78 -4.42 -13.13
N MET A 387 -11.91 -3.26 -13.78
CA MET A 387 -10.84 -2.65 -14.58
C MET A 387 -10.75 -1.15 -14.30
N LEU A 388 -9.55 -0.59 -14.36
CA LEU A 388 -9.33 0.85 -14.20
C LEU A 388 -9.90 1.61 -15.39
N GLU A 389 -10.60 2.71 -15.10
CA GLU A 389 -11.02 3.66 -16.13
C GLU A 389 -9.79 4.36 -16.73
N GLY A 390 -9.79 4.56 -18.05
CA GLY A 390 -8.75 5.30 -18.75
C GLY A 390 -7.55 4.49 -19.19
N ILE A 391 -7.47 3.22 -18.79
CA ILE A 391 -6.35 2.33 -19.09
C ILE A 391 -6.86 1.17 -19.95
N ALA A 392 -6.37 1.08 -21.18
CA ALA A 392 -6.75 0.03 -22.15
C ALA A 392 -8.28 -0.12 -22.30
N ASN A 393 -8.99 1.00 -22.49
CA ASN A 393 -10.46 1.02 -22.61
C ASN A 393 -10.99 0.14 -23.75
N HIS A 394 -10.22 -0.05 -24.82
CA HIS A 394 -10.54 -0.99 -25.90
C HIS A 394 -10.59 -2.45 -25.42
N THR A 395 -9.63 -2.86 -24.57
CA THR A 395 -9.63 -4.17 -23.90
C THR A 395 -10.84 -4.30 -22.98
N ARG A 396 -11.16 -3.27 -22.19
CA ARG A 396 -12.38 -3.26 -21.35
C ARG A 396 -13.63 -3.51 -22.17
N ARG A 397 -13.82 -2.81 -23.29
CA ARG A 397 -15.00 -2.99 -24.16
C ARG A 397 -15.04 -4.39 -24.78
N SER A 398 -13.89 -4.96 -25.12
CA SER A 398 -13.79 -6.35 -25.57
C SER A 398 -14.21 -7.35 -24.49
N VAL A 399 -13.64 -7.23 -23.28
CA VAL A 399 -14.01 -8.03 -22.12
C VAL A 399 -15.51 -7.90 -21.85
N GLN A 400 -16.05 -6.69 -21.91
CA GLN A 400 -17.47 -6.46 -21.68
C GLN A 400 -18.35 -7.16 -22.72
N LYS A 401 -17.99 -7.02 -24.00
CA LYS A 401 -18.72 -7.63 -25.12
C LYS A 401 -18.73 -9.16 -25.03
N LEU A 402 -17.61 -9.76 -24.63
CA LEU A 402 -17.44 -11.21 -24.64
C LEU A 402 -17.86 -11.88 -23.33
N LEU A 403 -17.65 -11.21 -22.19
CA LEU A 403 -17.72 -11.84 -20.87
C LEU A 403 -18.81 -11.27 -19.95
N GLY A 404 -19.42 -10.12 -20.29
CA GLY A 404 -20.50 -9.50 -19.52
C GLY A 404 -20.10 -8.18 -18.84
N PRO A 405 -20.93 -7.65 -17.92
CA PRO A 405 -20.70 -6.35 -17.29
C PRO A 405 -19.34 -6.23 -16.58
N VAL A 406 -18.75 -5.04 -16.64
CA VAL A 406 -17.48 -4.71 -15.98
C VAL A 406 -17.72 -3.58 -14.97
N LEU A 407 -17.12 -3.69 -13.78
CA LEU A 407 -17.03 -2.60 -12.82
C LEU A 407 -15.81 -1.73 -13.15
N THR A 408 -16.04 -0.46 -13.47
CA THR A 408 -14.96 0.49 -13.73
C THR A 408 -14.51 1.15 -12.44
N TYR A 409 -13.21 1.07 -12.15
CA TYR A 409 -12.58 1.81 -11.06
C TYR A 409 -12.19 3.18 -11.59
N SER A 410 -12.98 4.18 -11.22
CA SER A 410 -12.97 5.52 -11.78
C SER A 410 -12.33 6.50 -10.80
N PRO A 411 -11.03 6.82 -10.96
CA PRO A 411 -10.37 7.84 -10.16
C PRO A 411 -10.92 9.23 -10.49
N VAL A 412 -11.30 9.98 -9.46
CA VAL A 412 -11.93 11.30 -9.59
C VAL A 412 -11.22 12.30 -8.69
N THR A 413 -10.89 13.49 -9.21
CA THR A 413 -10.32 14.58 -8.40
C THR A 413 -10.90 15.95 -8.78
N SER A 414 -10.98 16.87 -7.82
CA SER A 414 -11.47 18.24 -8.06
C SER A 414 -10.45 19.10 -8.81
N LYS A 415 -10.77 20.37 -9.05
CA LYS A 415 -9.83 21.26 -9.69
C LYS A 415 -8.60 21.51 -8.82
N GLU A 416 -8.88 21.76 -7.56
CA GLU A 416 -7.95 22.09 -6.50
C GLU A 416 -7.08 20.87 -6.14
N GLY A 417 -7.67 19.67 -6.10
CA GLY A 417 -6.97 18.42 -5.77
C GLY A 417 -6.12 17.81 -6.88
N PHE A 418 -6.11 18.38 -8.09
CA PHE A 418 -5.46 17.75 -9.25
C PHE A 418 -3.96 17.53 -9.05
N LEU A 419 -3.25 18.45 -8.40
CA LEU A 419 -1.82 18.28 -8.13
C LEU A 419 -1.55 17.06 -7.24
N ASN A 420 -2.42 16.83 -6.25
CA ASN A 420 -2.34 15.66 -5.36
C ASN A 420 -2.65 14.35 -6.09
N ALA A 421 -3.45 14.42 -7.16
CA ALA A 421 -3.75 13.29 -8.01
C ALA A 421 -2.59 12.93 -8.97
N ILE A 422 -1.57 13.76 -9.14
CA ILE A 422 -0.44 13.46 -10.03
C ILE A 422 0.39 12.29 -9.51
N ALA A 423 0.55 12.13 -8.19
CA ALA A 423 1.20 10.95 -7.62
C ALA A 423 0.51 9.64 -8.04
N TYR A 424 -0.83 9.65 -8.13
CA TYR A 424 -1.59 8.53 -8.68
C TYR A 424 -1.27 8.29 -10.16
N LEU A 425 -1.18 9.36 -10.97
CA LEU A 425 -0.78 9.26 -12.37
C LEU A 425 0.62 8.65 -12.50
N VAL A 426 1.61 9.12 -11.76
CA VAL A 426 2.97 8.58 -11.78
C VAL A 426 2.99 7.10 -11.45
N ARG A 427 2.26 6.70 -10.40
CA ARG A 427 2.17 5.28 -10.03
C ARG A 427 1.55 4.44 -11.14
N ARG A 428 0.46 4.91 -11.75
CA ARG A 428 -0.16 4.21 -12.89
C ARG A 428 0.77 4.11 -14.10
N LEU A 429 1.57 5.15 -14.34
CA LEU A 429 2.58 5.14 -15.37
C LEU A 429 3.67 4.13 -15.08
N MET A 430 4.27 4.20 -13.89
CA MET A 430 5.33 3.29 -13.47
C MET A 430 4.87 1.83 -13.53
N GLU A 431 3.68 1.53 -13.04
CA GLU A 431 3.06 0.22 -13.16
C GLU A 431 3.02 -0.24 -14.62
N ASN A 432 2.58 0.63 -15.53
CA ASN A 432 2.54 0.34 -16.98
C ASN A 432 3.92 0.32 -17.67
N THR A 433 5.01 0.67 -16.98
CA THR A 433 6.37 0.74 -17.54
C THR A 433 7.21 -0.50 -17.32
N ASP A 434 6.86 -1.31 -16.32
CA ASP A 434 7.65 -2.49 -15.99
C ASP A 434 7.53 -3.52 -17.13
N LYS A 435 8.68 -4.01 -17.62
CA LYS A 435 8.75 -5.05 -18.67
C LYS A 435 8.05 -6.34 -18.23
N GLU A 436 7.96 -6.57 -16.92
CA GLU A 436 7.22 -7.72 -16.38
C GLU A 436 5.70 -7.47 -16.31
N ASN A 437 5.24 -6.23 -16.46
CA ASN A 437 3.82 -5.92 -16.46
C ASN A 437 3.20 -6.05 -17.87
N PHE A 438 2.10 -6.80 -17.94
CA PHE A 438 1.29 -6.99 -19.13
C PHE A 438 0.91 -5.67 -19.85
N LEU A 439 0.65 -4.61 -19.08
CA LEU A 439 0.21 -3.34 -19.65
C LEU A 439 1.28 -2.66 -20.52
N SER A 440 2.57 -2.94 -20.29
CA SER A 440 3.68 -2.38 -21.07
C SER A 440 3.63 -2.81 -22.54
N HIS A 441 3.07 -4.00 -22.82
CA HIS A 441 2.89 -4.54 -24.18
C HIS A 441 1.46 -4.39 -24.69
N SER A 442 0.48 -4.21 -23.79
CA SER A 442 -0.96 -4.29 -24.10
C SER A 442 -1.43 -3.34 -25.21
N PHE A 443 -0.85 -2.16 -25.34
CA PHE A 443 -1.30 -1.14 -26.30
C PHE A 443 -1.02 -1.51 -27.76
N ASN A 444 -0.02 -2.34 -28.02
CA ASN A 444 0.37 -2.80 -29.36
C ASN A 444 0.39 -4.34 -29.44
N LEU A 445 -0.31 -5.01 -28.53
CA LEU A 445 -0.32 -6.47 -28.47
C LEU A 445 -1.13 -7.06 -29.62
N ASN A 446 -0.45 -7.76 -30.52
CA ASN A 446 -1.08 -8.46 -31.63
C ASN A 446 -0.87 -9.97 -31.48
N VAL A 447 -1.94 -10.74 -31.70
CA VAL A 447 -1.89 -12.20 -31.63
C VAL A 447 -0.86 -12.72 -32.64
N GLY A 448 -0.01 -13.64 -32.18
CA GLY A 448 1.05 -14.24 -32.99
C GLY A 448 2.40 -13.50 -32.98
N THR A 449 2.45 -12.26 -32.50
CA THR A 449 3.72 -11.54 -32.30
C THR A 449 4.57 -12.14 -31.18
N GLU A 450 5.84 -11.74 -31.08
CA GLU A 450 6.72 -12.25 -30.03
C GLU A 450 6.24 -11.82 -28.62
N ALA A 451 5.82 -10.57 -28.46
CA ALA A 451 5.22 -10.09 -27.20
C ALA A 451 4.00 -10.93 -26.78
N TRP A 452 3.16 -11.36 -27.73
CA TRP A 452 2.04 -12.27 -27.44
C TRP A 452 2.50 -13.63 -26.94
N LYS A 453 3.52 -14.22 -27.60
CA LYS A 453 4.08 -15.52 -27.20
C LYS A 453 4.74 -15.44 -25.83
N GLU A 454 5.42 -14.33 -25.53
CA GLU A 454 6.02 -14.07 -24.22
C GLU A 454 4.96 -13.99 -23.12
N GLU A 455 3.89 -13.21 -23.29
CA GLU A 455 2.80 -13.13 -22.31
C GLU A 455 2.09 -14.47 -22.12
N ARG A 456 1.87 -15.22 -23.21
CA ARG A 456 1.34 -16.59 -23.14
C ARG A 456 2.29 -17.49 -22.34
N LYS A 457 3.60 -17.41 -22.57
CA LYS A 457 4.60 -18.21 -21.84
C LYS A 457 4.61 -17.84 -20.36
N LYS A 458 4.59 -16.55 -20.00
CA LYS A 458 4.49 -16.07 -18.61
C LYS A 458 3.26 -16.66 -17.92
N PHE A 459 2.11 -16.64 -18.57
CA PHE A 459 0.88 -17.24 -18.05
C PHE A 459 1.04 -18.75 -17.79
N LEU A 460 1.57 -19.50 -18.75
CA LEU A 460 1.75 -20.95 -18.62
C LEU A 460 2.75 -21.29 -17.51
N CYS A 461 3.88 -20.59 -17.44
CA CYS A 461 4.85 -20.76 -16.35
C CYS A 461 4.21 -20.49 -14.99
N ALA A 462 3.42 -19.42 -14.85
CA ALA A 462 2.72 -19.11 -13.59
C ALA A 462 1.66 -20.16 -13.23
N LEU A 463 0.96 -20.72 -14.22
CA LEU A 463 0.00 -21.81 -14.01
C LEU A 463 0.71 -23.10 -13.52
N ASP A 464 1.86 -23.43 -14.12
CA ASP A 464 2.68 -24.57 -13.74
C ASP A 464 3.34 -24.38 -12.36
N TYR A 465 3.58 -23.13 -11.96
CA TYR A 465 4.19 -22.79 -10.68
C TYR A 465 3.21 -22.81 -9.48
N VAL A 466 1.89 -22.85 -9.70
CA VAL A 466 0.88 -22.86 -8.61
C VAL A 466 1.14 -23.92 -7.54
N PRO A 467 1.46 -25.20 -7.87
CA PRO A 467 1.74 -26.24 -6.88
C PRO A 467 3.07 -26.05 -6.14
N HIS A 468 3.96 -25.21 -6.65
CA HIS A 468 5.28 -24.92 -6.10
C HIS A 468 5.30 -23.66 -5.23
N LEU A 469 4.15 -22.99 -5.07
CA LEU A 469 4.05 -21.86 -4.15
C LEU A 469 4.27 -22.32 -2.72
N GLU A 470 5.19 -21.66 -2.04
CA GLU A 470 5.36 -21.79 -0.61
C GLU A 470 4.03 -21.53 0.14
N PRO A 471 3.87 -22.12 1.34
CA PRO A 471 2.77 -21.78 2.21
C PRO A 471 2.66 -20.26 2.40
N PRO A 472 1.42 -19.71 2.47
CA PRO A 472 1.13 -18.28 2.50
C PRO A 472 1.47 -17.60 3.84
N PHE A 473 2.67 -17.82 4.36
CA PHE A 473 3.17 -17.18 5.57
C PHE A 473 3.75 -15.79 5.29
N PRO A 474 3.69 -14.87 6.26
CA PRO A 474 4.38 -13.59 6.19
C PRO A 474 5.87 -13.75 5.87
N ARG A 475 6.35 -12.96 4.90
CA ARG A 475 7.81 -12.83 4.63
C ARG A 475 8.51 -12.03 5.71
N HIS A 476 7.81 -11.08 6.31
CA HIS A 476 8.30 -10.39 7.51
C HIS A 476 8.22 -11.33 8.72
N LYS A 477 9.38 -11.75 9.24
CA LYS A 477 9.49 -12.76 10.32
C LYS A 477 9.85 -12.18 11.70
N GLN A 478 9.92 -10.86 11.82
CA GLN A 478 10.36 -10.23 13.07
C GLN A 478 9.35 -10.49 14.19
N ASP A 479 9.80 -11.18 15.22
CA ASP A 479 9.02 -11.45 16.43
C ASP A 479 9.80 -10.98 17.65
N ARG A 480 9.36 -9.86 18.25
CA ARG A 480 9.96 -9.29 19.46
C ARG A 480 9.58 -10.03 20.74
N THR A 481 8.60 -10.94 20.69
CA THR A 481 8.25 -11.79 21.86
C THR A 481 9.30 -12.87 22.10
N VAL A 482 10.10 -13.19 21.09
CA VAL A 482 11.19 -14.16 21.16
C VAL A 482 12.52 -13.42 21.21
N ASN A 483 13.35 -13.72 22.20
CA ASN A 483 14.73 -13.24 22.25
C ASN A 483 15.57 -13.95 21.19
N GLN A 484 15.48 -13.50 19.93
CA GLN A 484 16.42 -13.91 18.89
C GLN A 484 17.70 -13.10 19.07
N TYR A 485 18.74 -13.75 19.59
CA TYR A 485 20.07 -13.15 19.72
C TYR A 485 20.69 -13.03 18.33
N PHE A 486 20.86 -11.81 17.84
CA PHE A 486 21.59 -11.58 16.60
C PHE A 486 23.08 -11.43 16.92
N LEU A 487 23.77 -12.55 17.11
CA LEU A 487 25.15 -12.62 16.63
C LEU A 487 25.03 -13.11 15.20
N SER A 488 25.10 -12.22 14.21
CA SER A 488 25.57 -12.72 12.92
C SER A 488 27.02 -13.09 13.14
N GLU A 489 27.34 -14.39 13.13
CA GLU A 489 28.71 -14.87 12.92
C GLU A 489 29.31 -14.30 11.62
N LYS A 490 28.45 -13.74 10.76
CA LYS A 490 28.80 -13.14 9.49
C LYS A 490 29.19 -11.68 9.68
N THR A 491 30.46 -11.46 9.33
CA THR A 491 31.14 -10.25 8.88
C THR A 491 31.59 -9.24 9.92
N ASN A 492 32.83 -9.42 10.40
CA ASN A 492 33.67 -8.39 11.03
C ASN A 492 34.11 -7.28 10.06
N SER A 493 33.43 -7.08 8.93
CA SER A 493 33.79 -6.01 7.98
C SER A 493 32.78 -4.87 8.06
N ILE A 494 33.29 -3.65 8.20
CA ILE A 494 32.50 -2.40 8.16
C ILE A 494 31.65 -2.34 6.88
N GLU A 495 32.17 -2.89 5.78
CA GLU A 495 31.53 -2.96 4.47
C GLU A 495 30.21 -3.77 4.47
N ASN A 496 30.01 -4.66 5.44
CA ASN A 496 28.82 -5.49 5.57
C ASN A 496 28.03 -5.20 6.87
N PHE A 497 28.28 -4.05 7.52
CA PHE A 497 27.53 -3.65 8.70
C PHE A 497 26.05 -3.43 8.36
N LEU A 498 25.17 -4.15 9.06
CA LEU A 498 23.73 -3.96 8.99
C LEU A 498 23.24 -3.41 10.33
N PRO A 499 22.51 -2.28 10.35
CA PRO A 499 21.91 -1.77 11.58
C PRO A 499 20.84 -2.73 12.11
N ASP A 500 20.62 -2.74 13.43
CA ASP A 500 19.48 -3.45 14.01
C ASP A 500 18.18 -2.89 13.43
N SER A 501 17.37 -3.75 12.85
CA SER A 501 16.10 -3.34 12.23
C SER A 501 15.17 -2.74 13.28
N PRO A 502 14.43 -1.66 12.96
CA PRO A 502 13.41 -1.12 13.86
C PRO A 502 12.29 -2.14 14.09
N THR A 503 11.53 -1.96 15.17
CA THR A 503 10.36 -2.81 15.46
C THR A 503 9.27 -2.57 14.42
N ASN A 504 8.86 -3.63 13.73
CA ASN A 504 7.77 -3.59 12.77
C ASN A 504 6.44 -3.86 13.48
N PHE A 505 5.72 -2.79 13.83
CA PHE A 505 4.43 -2.91 14.50
C PHE A 505 3.28 -3.39 13.60
N SER A 506 3.47 -3.54 12.28
CA SER A 506 2.43 -4.16 11.42
C SER A 506 2.25 -5.65 11.68
N LEU A 507 3.19 -6.27 12.39
CA LEU A 507 3.15 -7.69 12.74
C LEU A 507 2.40 -7.91 14.07
N PRO A 508 1.39 -8.80 14.11
CA PRO A 508 0.63 -9.08 15.33
C PRO A 508 1.50 -9.49 16.53
N ALA A 509 2.58 -10.24 16.30
CA ALA A 509 3.51 -10.64 17.36
C ALA A 509 4.17 -9.43 18.05
N ASN A 510 4.55 -8.40 17.28
CA ASN A 510 5.17 -7.20 17.83
C ASN A 510 4.15 -6.28 18.51
N GLN A 511 2.90 -6.28 18.07
CA GLN A 511 1.80 -5.60 18.78
C GLN A 511 1.50 -6.29 20.11
N ALA A 512 1.53 -7.63 20.15
CA ALA A 512 1.39 -8.40 21.38
C ALA A 512 2.55 -8.14 22.34
N TRP A 513 3.78 -8.13 21.84
CA TRP A 513 4.98 -7.73 22.58
C TRP A 513 4.85 -6.32 23.18
N LEU A 514 4.43 -5.33 22.38
CA LEU A 514 4.20 -3.96 22.83
C LEU A 514 3.25 -3.91 24.03
N LYS A 515 2.09 -4.58 23.92
CA LYS A 515 1.09 -4.62 25.00
C LYS A 515 1.61 -5.34 26.26
N LYS A 516 2.30 -6.46 26.07
CA LYS A 516 2.73 -7.35 27.16
C LYS A 516 4.00 -6.89 27.87
N GLU A 517 4.95 -6.30 27.16
CA GLU A 517 6.27 -5.97 27.71
C GLU A 517 6.41 -4.46 28.00
N LEU A 518 5.85 -3.58 27.16
CA LEU A 518 5.99 -2.12 27.35
C LEU A 518 4.82 -1.51 28.11
N PHE A 519 3.57 -1.89 27.81
CA PHE A 519 2.36 -1.34 28.45
C PHE A 519 1.74 -2.27 29.50
N ASN A 520 2.59 -3.04 30.18
CA ASN A 520 2.18 -3.97 31.22
C ASN A 520 1.76 -3.30 32.53
N ASP A 521 1.33 -4.11 33.49
CA ASP A 521 0.95 -3.63 34.82
C ASP A 521 2.11 -2.90 35.52
N ASN A 522 3.36 -3.30 35.29
CA ASN A 522 4.51 -2.60 35.87
C ASN A 522 4.67 -1.20 35.27
N TYR A 523 4.38 -1.01 33.97
CA TYR A 523 4.31 0.31 33.35
C TYR A 523 3.30 1.20 34.05
N ARG A 524 2.10 0.66 34.31
CA ARG A 524 0.93 1.37 34.85
C ARG A 524 0.96 1.58 36.35
N LYS A 525 1.57 0.68 37.13
CA LYS A 525 1.67 0.76 38.58
C LYS A 525 2.70 1.81 38.99
N GLU A 526 2.38 2.60 39.99
CA GLU A 526 3.36 3.40 40.73
C GLU A 526 4.28 2.46 41.51
N SER A 527 5.34 2.00 40.85
CA SER A 527 6.39 1.25 41.51
C SER A 527 7.20 2.20 42.39
N ALA A 528 7.72 1.69 43.52
CA ALA A 528 8.63 2.47 44.35
C ALA A 528 9.82 2.98 43.50
N PRO A 529 10.27 4.23 43.68
CA PRO A 529 11.39 4.77 42.91
C PRO A 529 12.64 3.90 43.04
N GLU A 530 13.24 3.51 41.93
CA GLU A 530 14.47 2.73 41.92
C GLU A 530 15.65 3.57 42.43
N LEU A 531 16.49 3.00 43.32
CA LEU A 531 17.71 3.68 43.75
C LEU A 531 18.87 3.27 42.83
N ILE A 532 19.29 4.17 41.94
CA ILE A 532 20.44 3.94 41.05
C ILE A 532 21.72 4.28 41.82
N PRO A 533 22.64 3.31 42.02
CA PRO A 533 23.85 3.54 42.80
C PRO A 533 24.86 4.41 42.03
N LEU A 534 25.60 5.24 42.77
CA LEU A 534 26.76 5.94 42.22
C LEU A 534 27.96 5.00 42.19
N LYS A 535 28.53 4.79 41.01
CA LYS A 535 29.74 3.98 40.79
C LYS A 535 30.88 4.85 40.30
N ILE A 536 31.99 4.85 41.04
CA ILE A 536 33.24 5.56 40.70
C ILE A 536 34.36 4.54 40.69
N ALA A 537 35.17 4.53 39.61
CA ALA A 537 36.29 3.59 39.46
C ALA A 537 35.89 2.11 39.70
N GLY A 538 34.71 1.71 39.20
CA GLY A 538 34.18 0.35 39.36
C GLY A 538 33.63 -0.01 40.75
N LYS A 539 33.69 0.90 41.73
CA LYS A 539 33.19 0.69 43.10
C LYS A 539 31.93 1.50 43.38
N ASN A 540 30.99 0.89 44.10
CA ASN A 540 29.82 1.62 44.61
C ASN A 540 30.26 2.59 45.72
N VAL A 541 29.87 3.85 45.61
CA VAL A 541 30.03 4.85 46.68
C VAL A 541 29.02 4.51 47.79
N LYS A 542 29.50 4.33 49.02
CA LYS A 542 28.66 3.89 50.17
C LYS A 542 28.22 5.06 51.05
N GLU A 543 28.94 6.17 50.95
CA GLU A 543 28.71 7.39 51.70
C GLU A 543 27.35 7.99 51.34
N LYS A 544 26.65 8.54 52.33
CA LYS A 544 25.38 9.22 52.10
C LYS A 544 25.63 10.48 51.26
N ARG A 545 24.82 10.66 50.21
CA ARG A 545 24.83 11.83 49.32
C ARG A 545 23.43 12.42 49.24
N HIS A 546 23.32 13.64 48.75
CA HIS A 546 22.06 14.21 48.33
C HIS A 546 21.49 13.39 47.16
N LEU A 547 20.21 12.99 47.24
CA LEU A 547 19.56 12.21 46.20
C LEU A 547 18.84 13.15 45.21
N LEU A 548 19.24 13.06 43.95
CA LEU A 548 18.52 13.66 42.83
C LEU A 548 17.35 12.75 42.44
N LEU A 549 16.27 13.39 41.97
CA LEU A 549 15.04 12.70 41.58
C LEU A 549 14.93 12.66 40.07
N CYS A 550 14.68 11.46 39.53
CA CYS A 550 14.23 11.26 38.16
C CYS A 550 12.71 11.10 38.18
N ARG A 551 12.01 12.03 37.52
CA ARG A 551 10.55 12.05 37.45
C ARG A 551 10.07 11.52 36.11
N ASP A 552 8.88 10.91 36.09
CA ASP A 552 8.18 10.59 34.87
C ASP A 552 7.68 11.89 34.21
N LEU A 553 8.14 12.19 33.00
CA LEU A 553 7.75 13.43 32.32
C LEU A 553 6.30 13.40 31.82
N SER A 554 5.71 12.21 31.66
CA SER A 554 4.30 12.06 31.30
C SER A 554 3.38 12.10 32.52
N HIS A 555 3.92 11.83 33.72
CA HIS A 555 3.21 11.80 35.00
C HIS A 555 3.98 12.56 36.08
N LYS A 556 3.75 13.88 36.20
CA LYS A 556 4.57 14.79 37.02
C LYS A 556 4.75 14.39 38.48
N ASP A 557 3.77 13.70 39.07
CA ASP A 557 3.78 13.30 40.48
C ASP A 557 4.54 11.98 40.71
N ARG A 558 4.91 11.28 39.63
CA ARG A 558 5.58 9.99 39.69
C ARG A 558 7.09 10.14 39.66
N VAL A 559 7.74 9.71 40.73
CA VAL A 559 9.21 9.56 40.77
C VAL A 559 9.56 8.14 40.32
N ILE A 560 10.39 8.01 39.29
CA ILE A 560 10.76 6.70 38.71
C ILE A 560 12.10 6.20 39.25
N ALA A 561 13.03 7.10 39.56
CA ALA A 561 14.30 6.75 40.16
C ALA A 561 14.85 7.85 41.07
N ARG A 562 15.75 7.47 41.96
CA ARG A 562 16.55 8.35 42.81
C ARG A 562 18.02 7.99 42.61
N PHE A 563 18.90 8.98 42.53
CA PHE A 563 20.32 8.72 42.35
C PHE A 563 21.19 9.71 43.16
N PRO A 564 22.26 9.23 43.82
CA PRO A 564 23.21 10.09 44.53
C PRO A 564 23.87 11.12 43.59
N ALA A 565 23.90 12.40 44.00
CA ALA A 565 24.71 13.41 43.32
C ALA A 565 26.20 13.18 43.60
N ALA A 566 27.00 13.05 42.53
CA ALA A 566 28.46 13.02 42.64
C ALA A 566 28.98 14.39 43.10
N ASN A 567 30.00 14.38 43.97
CA ASN A 567 30.68 15.60 44.40
C ASN A 567 32.04 15.79 43.67
N SER A 568 32.74 16.88 43.98
CA SER A 568 34.04 17.17 43.37
C SER A 568 35.11 16.11 43.68
N GLU A 569 35.08 15.50 44.86
CA GLU A 569 36.03 14.44 45.24
C GLU A 569 35.80 13.17 44.43
N ASP A 570 34.54 12.79 44.20
CA ASP A 570 34.15 11.65 43.37
C ASP A 570 34.69 11.82 41.92
N ILE A 571 34.59 13.04 41.38
CA ILE A 571 35.12 13.40 40.05
C ILE A 571 36.65 13.32 40.03
N ILE A 572 37.33 13.92 41.02
CA ILE A 572 38.79 13.86 41.14
C ILE A 572 39.26 12.41 41.25
N SER A 573 38.56 11.58 42.04
CA SER A 573 38.88 10.15 42.17
C SER A 573 38.71 9.39 40.86
N ALA A 574 37.68 9.71 40.06
CA ALA A 574 37.48 9.08 38.75
C ALA A 574 38.63 9.44 37.78
N ILE A 575 39.02 10.71 37.74
CA ILE A 575 40.13 11.20 36.90
C ILE A 575 41.44 10.56 37.36
N ARG A 576 41.72 10.58 38.67
CA ARG A 576 42.92 9.98 39.26
C ARG A 576 43.01 8.50 38.90
N PHE A 577 41.92 7.74 39.06
CA PHE A 577 41.88 6.33 38.66
C PHE A 577 42.24 6.16 37.19
N SER A 578 41.72 7.01 36.29
CA SER A 578 42.06 6.95 34.87
C SER A 578 43.53 7.27 34.57
N CYS A 579 44.15 8.21 35.31
CA CYS A 579 45.56 8.60 35.12
C CYS A 579 46.56 7.61 35.74
N GLU A 580 46.20 7.03 36.88
CA GLU A 580 47.05 6.11 37.63
C GLU A 580 46.86 4.64 37.22
N SER A 581 45.83 4.34 36.41
CA SER A 581 45.63 3.00 35.87
C SER A 581 46.78 2.63 34.93
N GLU A 582 47.39 1.47 35.17
CA GLU A 582 48.38 0.88 34.26
C GLU A 582 47.73 0.56 32.89
N ILE A 583 48.55 0.51 31.84
CA ILE A 583 48.08 0.13 30.49
C ILE A 583 47.48 -1.27 30.55
N THR A 584 46.15 -1.33 30.40
CA THR A 584 45.35 -2.54 30.50
C THR A 584 45.32 -3.30 29.17
N GLN A 585 44.70 -4.47 29.17
CA GLN A 585 44.40 -5.17 27.91
C GLN A 585 43.44 -4.37 27.03
N TRP A 586 42.57 -3.54 27.60
CA TRP A 586 41.67 -2.67 26.83
C TRP A 586 42.44 -1.70 25.93
N ASP A 587 43.56 -1.18 26.43
CA ASP A 587 44.39 -0.23 25.69
C ASP A 587 45.18 -0.92 24.56
N LYS A 588 45.64 -2.14 24.81
CA LYS A 588 46.53 -2.89 23.90
C LYS A 588 45.79 -3.73 22.85
N ASP A 589 44.63 -4.29 23.18
CA ASP A 589 43.95 -5.29 22.35
C ASP A 589 42.68 -4.73 21.70
N GLU A 590 42.77 -4.43 20.40
CA GLU A 590 41.62 -4.03 19.59
C GLU A 590 40.52 -5.09 19.53
N ASN A 591 40.88 -6.37 19.49
CA ASN A 591 39.91 -7.46 19.43
C ASN A 591 39.13 -7.55 20.75
N LEU A 592 39.77 -7.29 21.88
CA LEU A 592 39.07 -7.20 23.16
C LEU A 592 38.04 -6.06 23.15
N ARG A 593 38.41 -4.88 22.65
CA ARG A 593 37.49 -3.74 22.54
C ARG A 593 36.27 -4.07 21.67
N LEU A 594 36.51 -4.69 20.51
CA LEU A 594 35.45 -5.13 19.60
C LEU A 594 34.51 -6.13 20.29
N LYS A 595 35.06 -7.14 20.98
CA LYS A 595 34.26 -8.14 21.72
C LYS A 595 33.39 -7.51 22.80
N VAL A 596 33.95 -6.59 23.60
CA VAL A 596 33.19 -5.92 24.67
C VAL A 596 32.07 -5.07 24.09
N LEU A 597 32.32 -4.31 23.02
CA LEU A 597 31.27 -3.52 22.36
C LEU A 597 30.17 -4.39 21.76
N ALA A 598 30.53 -5.55 21.20
CA ALA A 598 29.56 -6.53 20.73
C ALA A 598 28.69 -7.07 21.88
N ILE A 599 29.29 -7.40 23.03
CA ILE A 599 28.55 -7.82 24.23
C ILE A 599 27.60 -6.72 24.71
N VAL A 600 28.04 -5.45 24.74
CA VAL A 600 27.20 -4.32 25.11
C VAL A 600 26.01 -4.18 24.15
N ALA A 601 26.23 -4.29 22.84
CA ALA A 601 25.16 -4.25 21.85
C ALA A 601 24.14 -5.39 22.06
N MET A 602 24.59 -6.60 22.37
CA MET A 602 23.73 -7.74 22.68
C MET A 602 22.88 -7.50 23.94
N GLU A 603 23.49 -6.97 25.02
CA GLU A 603 22.74 -6.65 26.23
C GLU A 603 21.74 -5.51 26.01
N ILE A 604 22.05 -4.52 25.17
CA ILE A 604 21.08 -3.50 24.74
C ILE A 604 19.91 -4.14 23.99
N GLN A 605 20.18 -5.04 23.05
CA GLN A 605 19.15 -5.72 22.27
C GLN A 605 18.24 -6.60 23.16
N LYS A 606 18.84 -7.35 24.07
CA LYS A 606 18.16 -8.20 25.07
C LYS A 606 17.28 -7.39 26.02
N ASN A 607 17.74 -6.21 26.43
CA ASN A 607 17.00 -5.34 27.35
C ASN A 607 16.15 -4.28 26.64
N ARG A 608 15.86 -4.44 25.33
CA ARG A 608 15.14 -3.46 24.51
C ARG A 608 13.86 -2.95 25.15
N ALA A 609 12.97 -3.85 25.61
CA ALA A 609 11.68 -3.46 26.19
C ALA A 609 11.87 -2.57 27.43
N SER A 610 12.79 -2.97 28.33
CA SER A 610 13.13 -2.22 29.54
C SER A 610 13.76 -0.86 29.21
N LEU A 611 14.66 -0.81 28.22
CA LEU A 611 15.30 0.43 27.78
C LEU A 611 14.31 1.41 27.13
N ILE A 612 13.40 0.90 26.28
CA ILE A 612 12.32 1.72 25.72
C ILE A 612 11.41 2.22 26.83
N THR A 613 11.01 1.35 27.77
CA THR A 613 10.18 1.75 28.93
C THR A 613 10.86 2.84 29.78
N CYS A 614 12.16 2.73 30.01
CA CYS A 614 12.95 3.74 30.70
C CYS A 614 12.94 5.08 29.94
N ALA A 615 13.13 5.04 28.61
CA ALA A 615 13.08 6.23 27.76
C ALA A 615 11.69 6.88 27.74
N MET A 616 10.62 6.08 27.64
CA MET A 616 9.24 6.57 27.69
C MET A 616 8.94 7.32 28.99
N ARG A 617 9.42 6.80 30.13
CA ARG A 617 9.19 7.42 31.44
C ARG A 617 10.08 8.64 31.68
N ASN A 618 11.39 8.47 31.52
CA ASN A 618 12.38 9.49 31.89
C ASN A 618 12.37 10.69 30.92
N VAL A 619 12.18 10.44 29.62
CA VAL A 619 12.31 11.48 28.59
C VAL A 619 11.09 11.63 27.69
N ALA A 620 9.94 11.03 28.06
CA ALA A 620 8.68 11.11 27.32
C ALA A 620 8.81 10.77 25.82
N LYS A 621 9.68 9.81 25.47
CA LYS A 621 9.78 9.32 24.09
C LYS A 621 8.56 8.48 23.73
N GLY A 622 7.95 8.79 22.58
CA GLY A 622 6.84 8.06 21.98
C GLY A 622 7.25 6.79 21.26
#